data_AF-A0A1Q9CX59-F1
#
_entry.id   AF-A0A1Q9CX59-F1
#
_cell.length_a   1.000
_cell.length_b   1.000
_cell.length_c   1.000
_cell.angle_alpha   90.00
_cell.angle_beta   90.00
_cell.angle_gamma   90.00
#
_symmetry.space_group_name_H-M   'P 1'
#
loop_
_entity.id
_entity.type
_entity.pdbx_description
1 polymer ?
#
loop_
_entity_poly.entity_id
_entity_poly.type
_entity_poly.pdbx_seq_one_letter_code
_entity_poly.pdbx_strand_id
1 'polypeptide(L)'
;MAYLSLLGLQMLTLVSGTERCGGSLYIFWDRRCGQEEGTPPMWILSPEMPDPRKLRNLQEEEGCHAWATWATEQEAIAGVQSWTSFDPCCTSRAGTGFQARVVSFENDSIQVSGLCDTDGGMRLANRVFRIEGTTVTGRYWYSSQCSGEHCYYEVQVPEDFESHAQEPEHHLEEGGEPRGYQDEEDDDADDLLVTAHSISGFALLAVGILQTLLACGRLQKRKRRLPLQPGDAEVLSPRRRGSGSDWHRSVPQSAWCVTLEDLCQFRRLVMHAVETGKIRPHDRDMFDTSDLSIGPSVYTVNDQFIKPVTARAGNMSWALLKNPAGVSCDVFVTHCWAEGIYEFIDRVEHSWPRGARAAYVCFLSNPQNLDIAGLIASPRAAPIMLVLPNHSLSIYTRLWCCYEESILEELSQSGKAKEVEEAAAGR
;
A
#
# COMPACT_ATOMS: atom_id res chain seq x y z
N MET A 1 -53.61 3.03 9.72
CA MET A 1 -52.69 1.87 9.67
C MET A 1 -52.07 1.85 8.28
N ALA A 2 -50.82 2.29 8.17
CA ALA A 2 -50.12 2.45 6.89
C ALA A 2 -49.38 1.16 6.53
N TYR A 3 -49.57 0.68 5.32
CA TYR A 3 -48.88 -0.48 4.74
C TYR A 3 -47.59 -0.04 4.05
N LEU A 4 -46.49 -0.69 4.45
CA LEU A 4 -45.16 -0.61 3.86
C LEU A 4 -45.17 -1.16 2.42
N SER A 5 -44.58 -0.40 1.50
CA SER A 5 -44.17 -0.84 0.16
C SER A 5 -42.68 -0.55 0.00
N LEU A 6 -41.85 -1.60 -0.03
CA LEU A 6 -40.40 -1.52 -0.24
C LEU A 6 -39.95 -2.72 -1.08
N LEU A 7 -39.87 -2.52 -2.39
CA LEU A 7 -39.19 -3.33 -3.41
C LEU A 7 -38.76 -2.29 -4.46
N GLY A 8 -37.55 -2.22 -5.01
CA GLY A 8 -36.29 -2.92 -4.85
C GLY A 8 -35.38 -2.31 -5.91
N LEU A 9 -34.29 -1.66 -5.52
CA LEU A 9 -33.29 -1.14 -6.45
C LEU A 9 -32.15 -2.17 -6.53
N GLN A 10 -32.05 -2.86 -7.67
CA GLN A 10 -30.85 -3.62 -8.04
C GLN A 10 -29.82 -2.63 -8.60
N MET A 11 -28.74 -2.39 -7.86
CA MET A 11 -27.51 -1.81 -8.41
C MET A 11 -26.75 -2.93 -9.16
N LEU A 12 -26.67 -2.80 -10.48
CA LEU A 12 -25.62 -3.45 -11.27
C LEU A 12 -24.30 -2.73 -10.97
N THR A 13 -23.40 -3.38 -10.25
CA THR A 13 -22.01 -2.92 -10.10
C THR A 13 -21.22 -3.46 -11.29
N LEU A 14 -20.98 -2.61 -12.29
CA LEU A 14 -19.96 -2.85 -13.32
C LEU A 14 -18.59 -2.76 -12.64
N VAL A 15 -17.94 -3.91 -12.43
CA VAL A 15 -16.54 -3.96 -12.00
C VAL A 15 -15.68 -3.70 -13.24
N SER A 16 -15.32 -2.44 -13.50
CA SER A 16 -14.21 -2.12 -14.38
C SER A 16 -12.91 -2.23 -13.57
N GLY A 17 -12.17 -3.33 -13.75
CA GLY A 17 -10.83 -3.47 -13.21
C GLY A 17 -9.87 -2.55 -13.97
N THR A 18 -9.62 -1.36 -13.42
CA THR A 18 -8.48 -0.53 -13.85
C THR A 18 -7.34 -0.77 -12.87
N GLU A 19 -6.35 -1.57 -13.26
CA GLU A 19 -5.08 -1.69 -12.55
C GLU A 19 -4.41 -0.31 -12.48
N ARG A 20 -4.09 0.16 -11.27
CA ARG A 20 -3.51 1.49 -11.08
C ARG A 20 -2.01 1.44 -11.38
N CYS A 21 -1.60 2.08 -12.46
CA CYS A 21 -0.20 2.28 -12.88
C CYS A 21 0.55 3.33 -12.02
N GLY A 22 0.54 3.16 -10.69
CA GLY A 22 0.91 4.20 -9.72
C GLY A 22 2.35 4.14 -9.16
N GLY A 23 3.26 3.39 -9.79
CA GLY A 23 4.64 3.21 -9.28
C GLY A 23 5.60 4.36 -9.61
N SER A 24 6.69 4.45 -8.84
CA SER A 24 7.88 5.19 -9.23
C SER A 24 8.55 4.48 -10.41
N LEU A 25 9.06 5.26 -11.37
CA LEU A 25 9.86 4.74 -12.47
C LEU A 25 11.29 5.28 -12.37
N TYR A 26 12.25 4.45 -12.77
CA TYR A 26 13.67 4.72 -12.74
C TYR A 26 14.26 4.68 -14.15
N ILE A 27 15.08 5.67 -14.49
CA ILE A 27 15.82 5.75 -15.76
C ILE A 27 17.30 5.54 -15.50
N PHE A 28 17.94 4.60 -16.20
CA PHE A 28 19.38 4.41 -16.14
C PHE A 28 19.96 3.77 -17.41
N TRP A 29 21.28 3.84 -17.55
CA TRP A 29 22.02 3.43 -18.75
C TRP A 29 22.82 2.15 -18.51
N ASP A 30 22.45 1.06 -19.18
CA ASP A 30 23.15 -0.23 -19.10
C ASP A 30 23.82 -0.57 -20.43
N ARG A 31 25.15 -0.75 -20.40
CA ARG A 31 25.96 -1.00 -21.60
C ARG A 31 25.91 -2.45 -22.08
N ARG A 32 25.47 -3.39 -21.23
CA ARG A 32 25.50 -4.83 -21.51
C ARG A 32 24.12 -5.46 -21.54
N CYS A 33 23.08 -4.72 -21.16
CA CYS A 33 21.72 -5.12 -21.42
C CYS A 33 21.45 -5.22 -22.93
N GLY A 34 20.91 -6.35 -23.39
CA GLY A 34 20.66 -6.63 -24.81
C GLY A 34 21.82 -7.30 -25.58
N GLN A 35 22.86 -7.80 -24.90
CA GLN A 35 24.02 -8.44 -25.54
C GLN A 35 23.73 -9.81 -26.19
N GLU A 36 22.92 -9.80 -27.23
CA GLU A 36 23.30 -10.51 -28.45
C GLU A 36 24.42 -9.69 -29.15
N GLU A 37 25.33 -10.39 -29.82
CA GLU A 37 26.50 -9.79 -30.46
C GLU A 37 26.06 -8.74 -31.50
N GLY A 38 26.31 -7.45 -31.22
CA GLY A 38 25.97 -6.33 -32.12
C GLY A 38 24.87 -5.37 -31.64
N THR A 39 24.21 -5.63 -30.51
CA THR A 39 23.20 -4.70 -29.98
C THR A 39 23.85 -3.48 -29.33
N PRO A 40 23.45 -2.24 -29.68
CA PRO A 40 23.97 -1.04 -29.06
C PRO A 40 23.50 -0.92 -27.59
N PRO A 41 24.24 -0.19 -26.75
CA PRO A 41 23.86 0.04 -25.36
C PRO A 41 22.50 0.74 -25.25
N MET A 42 21.80 0.51 -24.14
CA MET A 42 20.41 0.93 -24.00
C MET A 42 20.15 1.74 -22.73
N TRP A 43 19.30 2.74 -22.86
CA TRP A 43 18.61 3.35 -21.72
C TRP A 43 17.44 2.47 -21.33
N ILE A 44 17.28 2.26 -20.03
CA ILE A 44 16.25 1.41 -19.45
C ILE A 44 15.37 2.26 -18.56
N LEU A 45 14.07 2.10 -18.74
CA LEU A 45 13.03 2.56 -17.83
C LEU A 45 12.54 1.33 -17.06
N SER A 46 12.51 1.38 -15.74
CA SER A 46 12.13 0.24 -14.89
C SER A 46 11.34 0.67 -13.65
N PRO A 47 10.36 -0.12 -13.17
CA PRO A 47 9.74 0.10 -11.86
C PRO A 47 10.67 -0.26 -10.70
N GLU A 48 11.75 -1.00 -10.96
CA GLU A 48 12.70 -1.41 -9.94
C GLU A 48 13.84 -0.40 -9.79
N MET A 49 14.15 -0.08 -8.54
CA MET A 49 15.27 0.80 -8.22
C MET A 49 16.60 0.11 -8.56
N PRO A 50 17.50 0.76 -9.31
CA PRO A 50 18.81 0.18 -9.60
C PRO A 50 19.63 0.03 -8.31
N ASP A 51 20.33 -1.09 -8.13
CA ASP A 51 21.34 -1.23 -7.07
C ASP A 51 22.62 -0.54 -7.55
N PRO A 52 23.02 0.58 -6.93
CA PRO A 52 24.18 1.35 -7.37
C PRO A 52 25.48 0.56 -7.26
N ARG A 53 25.52 -0.47 -6.41
CA ARG A 53 26.71 -1.33 -6.19
C ARG A 53 26.86 -2.41 -7.26
N LYS A 54 25.78 -2.72 -7.98
CA LYS A 54 25.84 -3.73 -9.02
C LYS A 54 26.41 -3.12 -10.30
N LEU A 55 27.33 -3.86 -10.91
CA LEU A 55 27.79 -3.60 -12.27
C LEU A 55 26.70 -3.85 -13.32
N ARG A 56 25.67 -4.63 -12.95
CA ARG A 56 24.56 -5.07 -13.80
C ARG A 56 23.26 -4.85 -13.06
N ASN A 57 22.40 -4.00 -13.59
CA ASN A 57 21.05 -3.81 -13.07
C ASN A 57 20.09 -4.52 -14.03
N LEU A 58 19.20 -5.36 -13.50
CA LEU A 58 18.17 -6.10 -14.24
C LEU A 58 18.63 -7.28 -15.14
N GLN A 59 19.92 -7.64 -15.17
CA GLN A 59 20.36 -8.90 -15.79
C GLN A 59 20.18 -10.07 -14.82
N GLU A 60 19.15 -10.87 -15.03
CA GLU A 60 19.04 -12.23 -14.50
C GLU A 60 19.45 -13.26 -15.56
N GLU A 61 19.41 -14.56 -15.25
CA GLU A 61 19.76 -15.63 -16.21
C GLU A 61 18.90 -15.58 -17.50
N GLU A 62 17.72 -14.96 -17.45
CA GLU A 62 16.74 -14.90 -18.54
C GLU A 62 16.73 -13.58 -19.34
N GLY A 63 17.64 -12.63 -19.06
CA GLY A 63 17.76 -11.38 -19.82
C GLY A 63 17.48 -10.13 -19.00
N CYS A 64 17.12 -9.03 -19.66
CA CYS A 64 16.86 -7.74 -19.03
C CYS A 64 15.38 -7.52 -18.71
N HIS A 65 15.02 -7.43 -17.44
CA HIS A 65 13.68 -7.02 -17.03
C HIS A 65 13.51 -5.50 -17.14
N ALA A 66 13.12 -4.99 -18.31
CA ALA A 66 12.90 -3.58 -18.55
C ALA A 66 11.42 -3.25 -18.83
N TRP A 67 10.93 -2.14 -18.30
CA TRP A 67 9.60 -1.60 -18.63
C TRP A 67 9.59 -0.98 -20.02
N ALA A 68 10.65 -0.24 -20.34
CA ALA A 68 10.92 0.24 -21.69
C ALA A 68 12.42 0.36 -21.95
N THR A 69 12.83 0.23 -23.21
CA THR A 69 14.22 0.42 -23.63
C THR A 69 14.36 1.41 -24.78
N TRP A 70 15.50 2.09 -24.82
CA TRP A 70 15.93 2.88 -25.97
C TRP A 70 17.38 2.56 -26.30
N ALA A 71 17.58 1.95 -27.47
CA ALA A 71 18.89 1.58 -27.96
C ALA A 71 19.54 2.74 -28.71
N THR A 72 20.78 3.08 -28.37
CA THR A 72 21.50 4.19 -28.99
C THR A 72 23.01 3.96 -28.93
N GLU A 73 23.74 4.46 -29.92
CA GLU A 73 25.21 4.46 -29.89
C GLU A 73 25.76 5.57 -28.99
N GLN A 74 24.93 6.57 -28.66
CA GLN A 74 25.30 7.74 -27.88
C GLN A 74 24.96 7.55 -26.41
N GLU A 75 25.88 7.92 -25.51
CA GLU A 75 25.64 7.85 -24.06
C GLU A 75 24.72 8.97 -23.53
N ALA A 76 24.28 9.89 -24.39
CA ALA A 76 23.44 11.03 -24.01
C ALA A 76 21.95 10.74 -24.26
N ILE A 77 21.10 11.18 -23.33
CA ILE A 77 19.64 11.07 -23.42
C ILE A 77 18.98 12.22 -24.23
N ALA A 78 19.78 13.04 -24.90
CA ALA A 78 19.28 14.19 -25.66
C ALA A 78 18.77 13.77 -27.05
N GLY A 79 17.59 14.26 -27.46
CA GLY A 79 17.06 14.06 -28.81
C GLY A 79 16.29 12.76 -29.06
N VAL A 80 15.93 12.02 -28.01
CA VAL A 80 15.17 10.76 -28.12
C VAL A 80 13.73 11.03 -28.54
N GLN A 81 13.23 10.28 -29.52
CA GLN A 81 11.85 10.38 -29.99
C GLN A 81 11.02 9.11 -29.76
N SER A 82 11.65 7.97 -29.43
CA SER A 82 10.93 6.70 -29.32
C SER A 82 11.55 5.77 -28.28
N TRP A 83 10.71 5.22 -27.41
CA TRP A 83 11.01 4.15 -26.46
C TRP A 83 10.18 2.91 -26.82
N THR A 84 10.69 1.72 -26.55
CA THR A 84 9.90 0.49 -26.78
C THR A 84 9.51 -0.11 -25.45
N SER A 85 8.23 -0.36 -25.22
CA SER A 85 7.73 -0.99 -23.98
C SER A 85 6.99 -2.27 -24.28
N PHE A 86 7.10 -3.21 -23.33
CA PHE A 86 6.38 -4.46 -23.34
C PHE A 86 5.24 -4.49 -22.32
N ASP A 87 5.02 -3.37 -21.62
CA ASP A 87 4.01 -3.30 -20.56
C ASP A 87 2.59 -3.14 -21.15
N PRO A 88 1.65 -4.03 -20.79
CA PRO A 88 0.27 -3.97 -21.25
C PRO A 88 -0.49 -2.73 -20.76
N CYS A 89 0.02 -2.01 -19.77
CA CYS A 89 -0.58 -0.77 -19.27
C CYS A 89 -0.41 0.42 -20.23
N CYS A 90 0.66 0.43 -21.03
CA CYS A 90 0.94 1.55 -21.94
C CYS A 90 0.56 1.28 -23.39
N THR A 91 0.23 0.03 -23.73
CA THR A 91 -0.05 -0.37 -25.10
C THR A 91 -1.19 -1.38 -25.10
N SER A 92 -2.12 -1.25 -26.04
CA SER A 92 -3.16 -2.28 -26.28
C SER A 92 -2.58 -3.54 -26.95
N ARG A 93 -1.30 -3.53 -27.31
CA ARG A 93 -0.59 -4.60 -28.02
C ARG A 93 0.81 -4.77 -27.44
N ALA A 94 1.05 -5.87 -26.73
CA ALA A 94 2.38 -6.20 -26.23
C ALA A 94 3.44 -6.10 -27.33
N GLY A 95 4.51 -5.33 -27.09
CA GLY A 95 5.63 -5.15 -28.02
C GLY A 95 5.48 -4.00 -29.03
N THR A 96 4.43 -3.17 -28.96
CA THR A 96 4.42 -1.90 -29.72
C THR A 96 5.17 -0.82 -28.95
N GLY A 97 6.12 -0.14 -29.60
CA GLY A 97 6.82 0.98 -28.96
C GLY A 97 5.92 2.20 -28.77
N PHE A 98 6.21 3.02 -27.76
CA PHE A 98 5.57 4.32 -27.56
C PHE A 98 6.55 5.46 -27.79
N GLN A 99 6.05 6.61 -28.23
CA GLN A 99 6.91 7.78 -28.45
C GLN A 99 7.03 8.59 -27.17
N ALA A 100 8.09 8.33 -26.40
CA ALA A 100 8.50 9.24 -25.33
C ALA A 100 9.64 10.15 -25.79
N ARG A 101 9.54 11.42 -25.41
CA ARG A 101 10.51 12.46 -25.75
C ARG A 101 11.01 13.16 -24.50
N VAL A 102 12.33 13.27 -24.37
CA VAL A 102 12.96 14.15 -23.38
C VAL A 102 12.72 15.60 -23.84
N VAL A 103 11.95 16.34 -23.06
CA VAL A 103 11.50 17.71 -23.33
C VAL A 103 12.57 18.71 -22.89
N SER A 104 13.15 18.50 -21.71
CA SER A 104 14.17 19.37 -21.14
C SER A 104 15.17 18.57 -20.30
N PHE A 105 16.38 19.13 -20.21
CA PHE A 105 17.45 18.67 -19.32
C PHE A 105 17.91 19.90 -18.53
N GLU A 106 17.58 19.93 -17.24
CA GLU A 106 17.89 21.07 -16.38
C GLU A 106 18.67 20.58 -15.16
N ASN A 107 19.95 20.98 -15.08
CA ASN A 107 20.94 20.71 -14.01
C ASN A 107 20.97 19.28 -13.46
N ASP A 108 19.92 18.86 -12.74
CA ASP A 108 19.77 17.55 -12.11
C ASP A 108 18.44 16.86 -12.42
N SER A 109 17.75 17.24 -13.50
CA SER A 109 16.45 16.69 -13.86
C SER A 109 16.24 16.53 -15.36
N ILE A 110 15.45 15.51 -15.72
CA ILE A 110 15.00 15.24 -17.07
C ILE A 110 13.47 15.24 -17.11
N GLN A 111 12.89 16.02 -18.00
CA GLN A 111 11.45 15.98 -18.24
C GLN A 111 11.17 15.07 -19.43
N VAL A 112 10.35 14.04 -19.24
CA VAL A 112 9.97 13.09 -20.28
C VAL A 112 8.47 13.19 -20.55
N SER A 113 8.11 13.43 -21.80
CA SER A 113 6.73 13.46 -22.31
C SER A 113 6.39 12.18 -23.07
N GLY A 114 5.10 11.86 -23.22
CA GLY A 114 4.64 10.79 -24.12
C GLY A 114 4.82 9.35 -23.60
N LEU A 115 4.76 9.12 -22.29
CA LEU A 115 5.07 7.81 -21.69
C LEU A 115 4.06 6.66 -21.93
N CYS A 116 3.00 6.82 -22.75
CA CYS A 116 2.15 5.72 -23.24
C CYS A 116 1.41 6.14 -24.52
N ASP A 117 0.97 5.19 -25.37
CA ASP A 117 0.27 5.47 -26.64
C ASP A 117 -1.22 5.83 -26.45
N THR A 118 -1.77 6.50 -27.46
CA THR A 118 -2.82 7.52 -27.44
C THR A 118 -4.23 7.04 -27.77
N ASP A 119 -4.47 5.74 -27.93
CA ASP A 119 -5.80 5.20 -28.20
C ASP A 119 -6.57 4.81 -26.90
N GLY A 120 -6.75 5.79 -26.01
CA GLY A 120 -7.68 5.69 -24.86
C GLY A 120 -7.08 5.28 -23.51
N GLY A 121 -5.76 5.06 -23.42
CA GLY A 121 -5.05 4.86 -22.15
C GLY A 121 -4.67 6.19 -21.46
N MET A 122 -4.53 6.19 -20.13
CA MET A 122 -4.11 7.36 -19.36
C MET A 122 -2.80 7.94 -19.94
N ARG A 123 -2.88 9.16 -20.49
CA ARG A 123 -1.68 9.95 -20.78
C ARG A 123 -0.99 10.24 -19.44
N LEU A 124 0.10 9.54 -19.15
CA LEU A 124 1.09 10.03 -18.19
C LEU A 124 1.75 11.26 -18.82
N ALA A 125 1.05 12.39 -18.80
CA ALA A 125 1.56 13.64 -19.31
C ALA A 125 2.74 14.08 -18.43
N ASN A 126 3.91 14.21 -19.06
CA ASN A 126 5.10 14.89 -18.54
C ASN A 126 5.54 14.47 -17.13
N ARG A 127 6.39 13.44 -17.03
CA ARG A 127 7.08 13.13 -15.77
C ARG A 127 8.43 13.85 -15.70
N VAL A 128 8.69 14.46 -14.56
CA VAL A 128 10.02 14.99 -14.22
C VAL A 128 10.76 13.94 -13.40
N PHE A 129 11.91 13.52 -13.90
CA PHE A 129 12.81 12.63 -13.18
C PHE A 129 13.98 13.45 -12.64
N ARG A 130 14.42 13.16 -11.42
CA ARG A 130 15.57 13.84 -10.79
C ARG A 130 16.71 12.86 -10.59
N ILE A 131 17.94 13.35 -10.69
CA ILE A 131 19.13 12.57 -10.36
C ILE A 131 19.06 12.21 -8.87
N GLU A 132 19.11 10.91 -8.57
CA GLU A 132 19.18 10.42 -7.18
C GLU A 132 20.55 9.85 -6.81
N GLY A 133 21.35 9.45 -7.80
CA GLY A 133 22.70 8.98 -7.52
C GLY A 133 23.49 8.58 -8.77
N THR A 134 24.65 7.97 -8.51
CA THR A 134 25.53 7.41 -9.53
C THR A 134 25.71 5.91 -9.32
N THR A 135 25.82 5.16 -10.41
CA THR A 135 26.21 3.74 -10.40
C THR A 135 27.71 3.60 -10.13
N VAL A 136 28.18 2.38 -9.84
CA VAL A 136 29.63 2.04 -9.77
C VAL A 136 30.42 2.41 -11.03
N THR A 137 29.76 2.56 -12.18
CA THR A 137 30.40 2.99 -13.43
C THR A 137 30.41 4.52 -13.60
N GLY A 138 29.96 5.27 -12.59
CA GLY A 138 29.93 6.73 -12.58
C GLY A 138 28.75 7.34 -13.34
N ARG A 139 27.70 6.55 -13.65
CA ARG A 139 26.56 6.99 -14.46
C ARG A 139 25.40 7.41 -13.58
N TYR A 140 24.74 8.51 -13.91
CA TYR A 140 23.55 8.96 -13.18
C TYR A 140 22.37 8.02 -13.42
N TRP A 141 21.55 7.85 -12.39
CA TRP A 141 20.21 7.30 -12.52
C TRP A 141 19.20 8.29 -11.95
N TYR A 142 18.00 8.25 -12.52
CA TYR A 142 16.95 9.22 -12.25
C TYR A 142 15.72 8.52 -11.67
N SER A 143 15.03 9.15 -10.73
CA SER A 143 13.74 8.69 -10.20
C SER A 143 12.63 9.67 -10.56
N SER A 144 11.43 9.18 -10.85
CA SER A 144 10.26 10.05 -10.95
C SER A 144 9.76 10.41 -9.55
N GLN A 145 9.68 11.70 -9.20
CA GLN A 145 8.96 12.11 -8.00
C GLN A 145 7.45 12.06 -8.27
N CYS A 146 6.76 11.05 -7.74
CA CYS A 146 5.31 11.12 -7.54
C CYS A 146 5.05 11.81 -6.20
N SER A 147 4.92 13.14 -6.20
CA SER A 147 4.53 13.90 -5.01
C SER A 147 3.02 13.82 -4.78
N GLY A 148 2.54 12.79 -4.06
CA GLY A 148 1.19 12.75 -3.47
C GLY A 148 0.08 12.08 -4.30
N GLU A 149 -1.09 11.90 -3.65
CA GLU A 149 -2.26 11.12 -4.11
C GLU A 149 -2.99 11.65 -5.36
N HIS A 150 -2.46 12.66 -6.06
CA HIS A 150 -3.10 13.25 -7.23
C HIS A 150 -2.09 13.57 -8.33
N CYS A 151 -1.73 12.57 -9.14
CA CYS A 151 -1.13 12.82 -10.45
C CYS A 151 -2.22 13.12 -11.48
N TYR A 152 -2.83 14.30 -11.41
CA TYR A 152 -3.54 14.90 -12.53
C TYR A 152 -2.86 16.23 -12.85
N TYR A 153 -2.35 16.37 -14.07
CA TYR A 153 -1.98 17.67 -14.62
C TYR A 153 -3.05 18.09 -15.61
N GLU A 154 -3.50 19.33 -15.49
CA GLU A 154 -4.40 19.99 -16.41
C GLU A 154 -3.72 20.16 -17.76
N VAL A 155 -4.35 19.66 -18.83
CA VAL A 155 -3.90 19.86 -20.20
C VAL A 155 -4.26 21.29 -20.58
N GLN A 156 -3.28 22.20 -20.61
CA GLN A 156 -3.47 23.46 -21.33
C GLN A 156 -3.52 23.14 -22.83
N VAL A 157 -4.71 23.33 -23.41
CA VAL A 157 -4.92 23.31 -24.85
C VAL A 157 -4.31 24.61 -25.40
N PRO A 158 -3.48 24.57 -26.45
CA PRO A 158 -2.99 25.78 -27.11
C PRO A 158 -4.17 26.58 -27.69
N GLU A 159 -4.12 27.92 -27.60
CA GLU A 159 -5.17 28.85 -28.07
C GLU A 159 -5.45 28.83 -29.58
N ASP A 160 -4.78 27.98 -30.37
CA ASP A 160 -4.88 27.97 -31.84
C ASP A 160 -5.54 26.70 -32.41
N PHE A 161 -6.53 26.13 -31.72
CA PHE A 161 -7.36 25.05 -32.27
C PHE A 161 -8.74 25.56 -32.71
N GLU A 162 -8.76 26.38 -33.76
CA GLU A 162 -9.97 26.62 -34.54
C GLU A 162 -10.34 25.32 -35.28
N SER A 163 -11.46 24.72 -34.91
CA SER A 163 -12.14 23.76 -35.77
C SER A 163 -13.55 24.26 -36.03
N HIS A 164 -13.84 24.41 -37.33
CA HIS A 164 -15.12 24.81 -37.88
C HIS A 164 -16.27 23.96 -37.33
N ALA A 165 -17.19 24.61 -36.63
CA ALA A 165 -18.57 24.18 -36.54
C ALA A 165 -19.45 25.32 -37.06
N GLN A 166 -20.10 25.08 -38.19
CA GLN A 166 -21.16 25.94 -38.71
C GLN A 166 -22.36 25.90 -37.75
N GLU A 167 -22.81 27.06 -37.31
CA GLU A 167 -24.18 27.26 -36.81
C GLU A 167 -24.90 28.30 -37.67
N PRO A 168 -26.24 28.18 -37.81
CA PRO A 168 -27.01 28.91 -38.79
C PRO A 168 -27.38 30.32 -38.33
N GLU A 169 -27.55 31.17 -39.33
CA GLU A 169 -28.00 32.56 -39.26
C GLU A 169 -29.28 32.74 -38.42
N HIS A 170 -29.31 33.78 -37.58
CA HIS A 170 -30.52 34.56 -37.37
C HIS A 170 -30.22 36.04 -37.09
N HIS A 171 -31.04 36.86 -37.75
CA HIS A 171 -30.99 38.31 -37.94
C HIS A 171 -31.07 39.19 -36.67
N LEU A 172 -30.31 40.29 -36.74
CA LEU A 172 -30.62 41.71 -36.45
C LEU A 172 -31.54 42.04 -35.26
N GLU A 173 -31.07 42.94 -34.37
CA GLU A 173 -31.50 44.35 -34.36
C GLU A 173 -30.62 45.25 -33.50
N GLU A 174 -30.61 46.53 -33.89
CA GLU A 174 -29.73 47.62 -33.49
C GLU A 174 -30.16 48.34 -32.20
N GLY A 175 -29.21 49.04 -31.57
CA GLY A 175 -29.43 50.41 -31.10
C GLY A 175 -29.42 50.66 -29.58
N GLY A 176 -28.52 51.55 -29.13
CA GLY A 176 -28.65 52.22 -27.83
C GLY A 176 -27.33 52.73 -27.22
N GLU A 177 -26.85 53.88 -27.69
CA GLU A 177 -25.75 54.67 -27.11
C GLU A 177 -26.23 55.55 -25.91
N PRO A 178 -25.37 56.32 -25.21
CA PRO A 178 -25.21 56.26 -23.76
C PRO A 178 -25.79 57.46 -22.99
N ARG A 179 -25.96 57.33 -21.66
CA ARG A 179 -26.17 58.45 -20.74
C ARG A 179 -25.20 58.35 -19.57
N GLY A 180 -24.27 59.29 -19.50
CA GLY A 180 -23.55 59.61 -18.28
C GLY A 180 -24.42 60.39 -17.29
N TYR A 181 -24.06 60.34 -16.01
CA TYR A 181 -24.41 61.28 -14.92
C TYR A 181 -23.48 60.89 -13.76
N GLN A 182 -22.45 61.68 -13.50
CA GLN A 182 -22.35 62.74 -12.48
C GLN A 182 -21.68 62.23 -11.20
N ASP A 183 -20.52 62.83 -10.95
CA ASP A 183 -19.85 62.90 -9.66
C ASP A 183 -20.76 63.65 -8.67
N GLU A 184 -21.02 63.03 -7.51
CA GLU A 184 -21.35 63.75 -6.29
C GLU A 184 -20.41 63.24 -5.19
N GLU A 185 -19.46 64.10 -4.86
CA GLU A 185 -18.81 64.15 -3.55
C GLU A 185 -19.89 64.51 -2.53
N ASP A 186 -20.02 63.72 -1.47
CA ASP A 186 -20.55 64.22 -0.21
C ASP A 186 -19.88 63.50 0.97
N ASP A 187 -19.39 64.35 1.87
CA ASP A 187 -18.88 64.07 3.19
C ASP A 187 -19.92 63.34 4.05
N ASP A 188 -19.54 62.23 4.69
CA ASP A 188 -20.16 61.78 5.94
C ASP A 188 -19.11 61.06 6.80
N ALA A 189 -18.40 61.86 7.58
CA ALA A 189 -17.59 61.42 8.70
C ALA A 189 -18.49 61.29 9.94
N ASP A 190 -19.25 60.20 10.05
CA ASP A 190 -19.90 59.79 11.31
C ASP A 190 -20.33 58.30 11.27
N ASP A 191 -19.37 57.38 11.03
CA ASP A 191 -19.63 55.94 11.19
C ASP A 191 -18.43 55.16 11.79
N LEU A 192 -17.74 55.79 12.73
CA LEU A 192 -16.54 55.25 13.39
C LEU A 192 -16.80 54.62 14.77
N LEU A 193 -18.06 54.52 15.22
CA LEU A 193 -18.43 53.96 16.53
C LEU A 193 -19.23 52.66 16.48
N VAL A 194 -19.65 52.18 15.30
CA VAL A 194 -20.34 50.88 15.15
C VAL A 194 -19.38 49.74 14.78
N THR A 195 -18.18 50.04 14.28
CA THR A 195 -17.17 49.02 13.91
C THR A 195 -16.43 48.40 15.10
N ALA A 196 -16.41 49.05 16.26
CA ALA A 196 -15.75 48.51 17.47
C ALA A 196 -16.53 47.36 18.14
N HIS A 197 -17.87 47.35 18.04
CA HIS A 197 -18.69 46.26 18.58
C HIS A 197 -18.74 45.02 17.66
N SER A 198 -18.48 45.18 16.36
CA SER A 198 -18.46 44.08 15.40
C SER A 198 -17.15 43.25 15.48
N ILE A 199 -16.00 43.91 15.66
CA ILE A 199 -14.69 43.24 15.76
C ILE A 199 -14.60 42.35 17.01
N SER A 200 -15.25 42.73 18.10
CA SER A 200 -15.32 41.92 19.34
C SER A 200 -16.06 40.59 19.15
N GLY A 201 -17.14 40.59 18.36
CA GLY A 201 -17.93 39.38 18.07
C GLY A 201 -17.14 38.35 17.26
N PHE A 202 -16.42 38.79 16.22
CA PHE A 202 -15.60 37.90 15.39
C PHE A 202 -14.42 37.29 16.14
N ALA A 203 -13.79 38.05 17.03
CA ALA A 203 -12.70 37.53 17.86
C ALA A 203 -13.17 36.41 18.81
N LEU A 204 -14.33 36.57 19.44
CA LEU A 204 -14.89 35.55 20.32
C LEU A 204 -15.34 34.29 19.56
N LEU A 205 -15.90 34.45 18.35
CA LEU A 205 -16.27 33.33 17.49
C LEU A 205 -15.03 32.54 17.02
N ALA A 206 -13.98 33.24 16.58
CA ALA A 206 -12.73 32.60 16.16
C ALA A 206 -12.05 31.84 17.30
N VAL A 207 -12.05 32.40 18.52
CA VAL A 207 -11.55 31.70 19.72
C VAL A 207 -12.42 30.48 20.05
N GLY A 208 -13.74 30.58 19.94
CA GLY A 208 -14.65 29.46 20.16
C GLY A 208 -14.48 28.32 19.15
N ILE A 209 -14.30 28.65 17.87
CA ILE A 209 -14.01 27.67 16.81
C ILE A 209 -12.65 27.01 17.06
N LEU A 210 -11.61 27.80 17.36
CA LEU A 210 -10.27 27.26 17.63
C LEU A 210 -10.27 26.35 18.87
N GLN A 211 -10.95 26.74 19.95
CA GLN A 211 -11.11 25.91 21.14
C GLN A 211 -11.86 24.61 20.84
N THR A 212 -12.90 24.67 20.00
CA THR A 212 -13.66 23.48 19.58
C THR A 212 -12.82 22.57 18.72
N LEU A 213 -12.06 23.10 17.76
CA LEU A 213 -11.14 22.32 16.92
C LEU A 213 -10.01 21.68 17.75
N LEU A 214 -9.46 22.40 18.72
CA LEU A 214 -8.45 21.86 19.65
C LEU A 214 -9.06 20.80 20.57
N ALA A 215 -10.28 20.97 21.04
CA ALA A 215 -11.00 19.97 21.84
C ALA A 215 -11.33 18.72 21.01
N CYS A 216 -11.81 18.88 19.78
CA CYS A 216 -12.05 17.80 18.82
C CYS A 216 -10.74 17.07 18.49
N GLY A 217 -9.65 17.78 18.22
CA GLY A 217 -8.33 17.18 17.99
C GLY A 217 -7.81 16.38 19.20
N ARG A 218 -8.00 16.89 20.43
CA ARG A 218 -7.67 16.17 21.67
C ARG A 218 -8.56 14.95 21.90
N LEU A 219 -9.85 15.04 21.60
CA LEU A 219 -10.80 13.92 21.72
C LEU A 219 -10.53 12.84 20.67
N GLN A 220 -10.16 13.22 19.45
CA GLN A 220 -9.82 12.30 18.37
C GLN A 220 -8.49 11.59 18.64
N LYS A 221 -7.51 12.27 19.23
CA LYS A 221 -6.28 11.63 19.77
C LYS A 221 -6.58 10.70 20.95
N ARG A 222 -7.55 11.01 21.80
CA ARG A 222 -7.97 10.13 22.92
C ARG A 222 -8.75 8.90 22.47
N LYS A 223 -9.66 9.02 21.50
CA LYS A 223 -10.47 7.90 20.97
C LYS A 223 -9.64 6.87 20.20
N ARG A 224 -8.44 7.23 19.77
CA ARG A 224 -7.52 6.36 19.03
C ARG A 224 -6.64 5.48 19.91
N ARG A 225 -6.72 5.62 21.24
CA ARG A 225 -6.03 4.74 22.20
C ARG A 225 -7.00 3.67 22.65
N LEU A 226 -6.71 2.41 22.31
CA LEU A 226 -7.46 1.29 22.84
C LEU A 226 -6.96 1.05 24.29
N PRO A 227 -7.78 1.32 25.32
CA PRO A 227 -7.35 1.11 26.69
C PRO A 227 -7.06 -0.37 26.93
N LEU A 228 -6.02 -0.64 27.73
CA LEU A 228 -5.75 -2.01 28.18
C LEU A 228 -6.97 -2.55 28.93
N GLN A 229 -7.35 -3.77 28.59
CA GLN A 229 -8.41 -4.51 29.25
C GLN A 229 -7.84 -5.32 30.43
N PRO A 230 -8.65 -5.72 31.42
CA PRO A 230 -8.18 -6.49 32.58
C PRO A 230 -7.37 -7.75 32.23
N GLY A 231 -7.69 -8.43 31.12
CA GLY A 231 -6.96 -9.62 30.64
C GLY A 231 -5.63 -9.34 29.95
N ASP A 232 -5.33 -8.08 29.61
CA ASP A 232 -4.11 -7.70 28.89
C ASP A 232 -2.87 -7.79 29.80
N ALA A 233 -3.03 -7.51 31.09
CA ALA A 233 -1.95 -7.55 32.07
C ALA A 233 -1.38 -8.97 32.24
N GLU A 234 -2.24 -10.01 32.19
CA GLU A 234 -1.80 -11.41 32.27
C GLU A 234 -0.92 -11.80 31.08
N VAL A 235 -1.25 -11.32 29.89
CA VAL A 235 -0.46 -11.59 28.68
C VAL A 235 0.90 -10.89 28.73
N LEU A 236 0.94 -9.66 29.24
CA LEU A 236 2.20 -8.89 29.35
C LEU A 236 3.16 -9.47 30.41
N SER A 237 2.60 -10.08 31.45
CA SER A 237 3.32 -10.67 32.58
C SER A 237 2.89 -12.13 32.80
N PRO A 238 3.18 -13.02 31.83
CA PRO A 238 2.69 -14.38 31.87
C PRO A 238 3.35 -15.13 33.03
N ARG A 239 2.53 -15.85 33.81
CA ARG A 239 3.05 -16.83 34.76
C ARG A 239 3.72 -17.95 33.98
N ARG A 240 4.91 -18.37 34.40
CA ARG A 240 5.60 -19.50 33.75
C ARG A 240 4.78 -20.78 33.97
N ARG A 241 4.28 -21.38 32.90
CA ARG A 241 3.39 -22.57 32.94
C ARG A 241 4.08 -23.87 32.48
N GLY A 242 5.39 -23.85 32.24
CA GLY A 242 6.16 -25.01 31.80
C GLY A 242 7.19 -24.67 30.73
N SER A 243 7.73 -25.69 30.06
CA SER A 243 8.58 -25.52 28.88
C SER A 243 7.72 -25.42 27.63
N GLY A 244 7.91 -24.39 26.82
CA GLY A 244 7.21 -24.21 25.55
C GLY A 244 7.41 -25.39 24.61
N SER A 245 8.57 -26.04 24.64
CA SER A 245 8.82 -27.27 23.88
C SER A 245 7.90 -28.42 24.31
N ASP A 246 7.62 -28.57 25.61
CA ASP A 246 6.67 -29.58 26.10
C ASP A 246 5.25 -29.29 25.63
N TRP A 247 4.83 -28.03 25.66
CA TRP A 247 3.51 -27.59 25.18
C TRP A 247 3.32 -27.86 23.68
N HIS A 248 4.32 -27.59 22.84
CA HIS A 248 4.23 -27.89 21.40
C HIS A 248 4.29 -29.39 21.10
N ARG A 249 4.86 -30.21 22.00
CA ARG A 249 4.77 -31.67 21.86
C ARG A 249 3.40 -32.21 22.26
N SER A 250 2.76 -31.61 23.26
CA SER A 250 1.48 -32.11 23.80
C SER A 250 0.26 -31.61 23.03
N VAL A 251 0.32 -30.42 22.44
CA VAL A 251 -0.77 -29.85 21.64
C VAL A 251 -0.46 -30.03 20.15
N PRO A 252 -1.35 -30.63 19.35
CA PRO A 252 -1.10 -30.81 17.92
C PRO A 252 -0.96 -29.47 17.21
N GLN A 253 -0.11 -29.40 16.18
CA GLN A 253 0.15 -28.16 15.41
C GLN A 253 -1.12 -27.55 14.80
N SER A 254 -2.08 -28.37 14.38
CA SER A 254 -3.38 -27.91 13.89
C SER A 254 -4.24 -27.21 14.94
N ALA A 255 -3.79 -27.21 16.21
CA ALA A 255 -4.44 -26.50 17.31
C ALA A 255 -3.62 -25.28 17.81
N TRP A 256 -2.54 -24.89 17.14
CA TRP A 256 -1.75 -23.71 17.51
C TRP A 256 -2.33 -22.44 16.86
N CYS A 257 -3.62 -22.19 17.07
CA CYS A 257 -4.33 -21.11 16.40
C CYS A 257 -4.69 -19.97 17.35
N VAL A 258 -4.97 -18.81 16.76
CA VAL A 258 -5.48 -17.61 17.43
C VAL A 258 -6.91 -17.36 16.99
N THR A 259 -7.74 -16.92 17.93
CA THR A 259 -9.11 -16.47 17.62
C THR A 259 -9.11 -15.03 17.10
N LEU A 260 -10.22 -14.57 16.56
CA LEU A 260 -10.37 -13.16 16.19
C LEU A 260 -10.22 -12.23 17.41
N GLU A 261 -10.73 -12.64 18.58
CA GLU A 261 -10.57 -11.89 19.83
C GLU A 261 -9.09 -11.79 20.25
N ASP A 262 -8.32 -12.88 20.08
CA ASP A 262 -6.88 -12.88 20.35
C ASP A 262 -6.14 -11.87 19.45
N LEU A 263 -6.54 -11.73 18.18
CA LEU A 263 -5.95 -10.75 17.25
C LEU A 263 -6.32 -9.31 17.64
N CYS A 264 -7.58 -9.04 17.98
CA CYS A 264 -7.98 -7.73 18.48
C CYS A 264 -7.24 -7.37 19.78
N GLN A 265 -7.03 -8.34 20.68
CA GLN A 265 -6.21 -8.14 21.87
C GLN A 265 -4.74 -7.87 21.50
N PHE A 266 -4.19 -8.66 20.58
CA PHE A 266 -2.81 -8.50 20.12
C PHE A 266 -2.57 -7.09 19.55
N ARG A 267 -3.49 -6.56 18.74
CA ARG A 267 -3.43 -5.17 18.24
C ARG A 267 -3.31 -4.17 19.38
N ARG A 268 -4.19 -4.25 20.39
CA ARG A 268 -4.17 -3.35 21.55
C ARG A 268 -2.83 -3.39 22.28
N LEU A 269 -2.32 -4.60 22.49
CA LEU A 269 -1.05 -4.83 23.19
C LEU A 269 0.14 -4.27 22.42
N VAL A 270 0.19 -4.46 21.10
CA VAL A 270 1.23 -3.90 20.23
C VAL A 270 1.15 -2.37 20.21
N MET A 271 -0.04 -1.79 20.05
CA MET A 271 -0.25 -0.33 20.11
C MET A 271 0.24 0.25 21.44
N HIS A 272 -0.07 -0.40 22.55
CA HIS A 272 0.41 0.01 23.87
C HIS A 272 1.94 -0.12 24.00
N ALA A 273 2.53 -1.16 23.39
CA ALA A 273 3.97 -1.35 23.38
C ALA A 273 4.70 -0.28 22.55
N VAL A 274 4.14 0.15 21.42
CA VAL A 274 4.64 1.31 20.65
C VAL A 274 4.52 2.59 21.46
N GLU A 275 3.34 2.85 22.05
CA GLU A 275 3.09 4.06 22.85
C GLU A 275 4.06 4.20 24.05
N THR A 276 4.35 3.09 24.73
CA THR A 276 5.27 3.06 25.86
C THR A 276 6.75 3.00 25.45
N GLY A 277 7.04 3.02 24.15
CA GLY A 277 8.39 2.93 23.60
C GLY A 277 9.07 1.59 23.91
N LYS A 278 8.30 0.52 24.10
CA LYS A 278 8.84 -0.86 24.15
C LYS A 278 9.12 -1.39 22.76
N ILE A 279 8.25 -1.06 21.81
CA ILE A 279 8.51 -1.22 20.37
C ILE A 279 8.96 0.15 19.84
N ARG A 280 10.13 0.21 19.21
CA ARG A 280 10.72 1.45 18.68
C ARG A 280 11.12 1.27 17.21
N PRO A 281 10.99 2.31 16.38
CA PRO A 281 11.56 2.34 15.04
C PRO A 281 13.08 2.11 15.09
N HIS A 282 13.61 1.49 14.04
CA HIS A 282 15.05 1.28 13.86
C HIS A 282 15.40 1.21 12.37
N ASP A 283 16.69 1.13 12.03
CA ASP A 283 17.20 1.24 10.65
C ASP A 283 16.55 0.31 9.60
N ARG A 284 15.94 -0.80 10.01
CA ARG A 284 15.27 -1.75 9.10
C ARG A 284 13.75 -1.54 9.00
N ASP A 285 13.19 -0.76 9.91
CA ASP A 285 11.76 -0.49 10.02
C ASP A 285 11.55 0.85 10.71
N MET A 286 11.60 1.91 9.91
CA MET A 286 11.44 3.30 10.33
C MET A 286 9.96 3.71 10.36
N PHE A 287 9.10 2.88 10.94
CA PHE A 287 7.66 3.16 11.03
C PHE A 287 7.36 4.43 11.84
N ASP A 288 6.30 5.14 11.47
CA ASP A 288 5.81 6.27 12.26
C ASP A 288 5.06 5.76 13.50
N THR A 289 5.58 6.07 14.69
CA THR A 289 4.90 5.72 15.96
C THR A 289 3.52 6.36 16.13
N SER A 290 3.20 7.40 15.34
CA SER A 290 1.91 8.07 15.32
C SER A 290 0.93 7.46 14.31
N ASP A 291 1.41 6.61 13.40
CA ASP A 291 0.59 5.88 12.45
C ASP A 291 -0.16 4.75 13.14
N LEU A 292 -1.45 4.68 12.82
CA LEU A 292 -2.40 3.71 13.38
C LEU A 292 -2.99 2.79 12.32
N SER A 293 -2.63 3.00 11.05
CA SER A 293 -3.11 2.22 9.91
C SER A 293 -2.14 1.11 9.51
N ILE A 294 -0.84 1.39 9.46
CA ILE A 294 0.17 0.41 9.03
C ILE A 294 0.88 -0.15 10.25
N GLY A 295 1.51 0.73 11.04
CA GLY A 295 2.26 0.36 12.22
C GLY A 295 3.60 -0.33 11.92
N PRO A 296 4.28 -0.87 12.95
CA PRO A 296 5.55 -1.57 12.78
C PRO A 296 5.40 -2.84 11.94
N SER A 297 6.46 -3.22 11.24
CA SER A 297 6.55 -4.49 10.53
C SER A 297 6.44 -5.69 11.49
N VAL A 298 6.01 -6.84 10.97
CA VAL A 298 5.97 -8.09 11.75
C VAL A 298 7.36 -8.50 12.24
N TYR A 299 8.44 -8.22 11.49
CA TYR A 299 9.82 -8.41 11.97
C TYR A 299 10.07 -7.69 13.29
N THR A 300 9.78 -6.38 13.33
CA THR A 300 9.97 -5.53 14.50
C THR A 300 9.11 -5.98 15.68
N VAL A 301 7.84 -6.29 15.42
CA VAL A 301 6.91 -6.79 16.45
C VAL A 301 7.39 -8.13 17.00
N ASN A 302 7.88 -9.02 16.16
CA ASN A 302 8.36 -10.32 16.60
C ASN A 302 9.57 -10.18 17.53
N ASP A 303 10.57 -9.40 17.11
CA ASP A 303 11.82 -9.27 17.84
C ASP A 303 11.68 -8.45 19.14
N GLN A 304 10.94 -7.34 19.09
CA GLN A 304 10.83 -6.43 20.23
C GLN A 304 9.66 -6.77 21.18
N PHE A 305 8.69 -7.58 20.74
CA PHE A 305 7.49 -7.85 21.51
C PHE A 305 7.17 -9.33 21.68
N ILE A 306 6.92 -10.07 20.60
CA ILE A 306 6.47 -11.48 20.68
C ILE A 306 7.54 -12.33 21.37
N LYS A 307 8.79 -12.31 20.90
CA LYS A 307 9.88 -13.10 21.47
C LYS A 307 10.09 -12.78 22.96
N PRO A 308 10.26 -11.52 23.39
CA PRO A 308 10.41 -11.21 24.81
C PRO A 308 9.23 -11.66 25.69
N VAL A 309 7.99 -11.46 25.23
CA VAL A 309 6.79 -11.85 25.99
C VAL A 309 6.70 -13.37 26.13
N THR A 310 6.83 -14.09 25.02
CA THR A 310 6.73 -15.55 25.00
C THR A 310 7.92 -16.25 25.66
N ALA A 311 9.11 -15.63 25.66
CA ALA A 311 10.26 -16.14 26.40
C ALA A 311 9.99 -16.20 27.91
N ARG A 312 9.37 -15.15 28.48
CA ARG A 312 8.94 -15.15 29.90
C ARG A 312 7.89 -16.23 30.20
N ALA A 313 7.08 -16.59 29.20
CA ALA A 313 6.11 -17.67 29.30
C ALA A 313 6.74 -19.08 29.15
N GLY A 314 8.05 -19.19 28.91
CA GLY A 314 8.75 -20.46 28.71
C GLY A 314 9.00 -20.82 27.25
N ASN A 315 9.08 -19.85 26.34
CA ASN A 315 9.36 -20.03 24.90
C ASN A 315 8.24 -20.75 24.12
N MET A 316 6.98 -20.61 24.54
CA MET A 316 5.83 -21.09 23.75
C MET A 316 5.50 -20.12 22.60
N SER A 317 4.62 -20.50 21.67
CA SER A 317 4.09 -19.58 20.67
C SER A 317 3.08 -18.63 21.30
N TRP A 318 2.76 -17.53 20.61
CA TRP A 318 1.71 -16.63 21.06
C TRP A 318 0.36 -17.36 21.15
N ALA A 319 0.07 -18.22 20.16
CA ALA A 319 -1.14 -19.03 20.13
C ALA A 319 -1.29 -19.90 21.39
N LEU A 320 -0.26 -20.63 21.81
CA LEU A 320 -0.33 -21.46 23.02
C LEU A 320 -0.26 -20.66 24.32
N LEU A 321 0.33 -19.46 24.29
CA LEU A 321 0.23 -18.51 25.41
C LEU A 321 -1.23 -18.10 25.65
N LYS A 322 -1.97 -17.84 24.57
CA LYS A 322 -3.39 -17.44 24.60
C LYS A 322 -4.33 -18.61 24.84
N ASN A 323 -4.06 -19.72 24.18
CA ASN A 323 -4.89 -20.91 24.15
C ASN A 323 -4.08 -22.14 24.57
N PRO A 324 -3.81 -22.35 25.87
CA PRO A 324 -2.96 -23.45 26.33
C PRO A 324 -3.47 -24.85 25.96
N ALA A 325 -4.78 -25.02 25.84
CA ALA A 325 -5.40 -26.26 25.39
C ALA A 325 -5.37 -26.44 23.86
N GLY A 326 -4.93 -25.43 23.13
CA GLY A 326 -5.05 -25.32 21.67
C GLY A 326 -6.47 -24.98 21.20
N VAL A 327 -6.58 -24.46 19.99
CA VAL A 327 -7.85 -24.23 19.26
C VAL A 327 -7.69 -24.72 17.84
N SER A 328 -8.62 -25.56 17.36
CA SER A 328 -8.58 -26.13 16.01
C SER A 328 -8.52 -25.05 14.92
N CYS A 329 -7.67 -25.28 13.92
CA CYS A 329 -7.52 -24.40 12.77
C CYS A 329 -8.72 -24.47 11.83
N ASP A 330 -9.36 -23.34 11.57
CA ASP A 330 -10.38 -23.20 10.53
C ASP A 330 -9.83 -22.44 9.30
N VAL A 331 -8.85 -21.55 9.52
CA VAL A 331 -8.29 -20.67 8.49
C VAL A 331 -6.76 -20.66 8.59
N PHE A 332 -6.06 -20.76 7.46
CA PHE A 332 -4.64 -20.47 7.38
C PHE A 332 -4.44 -19.09 6.78
N VAL A 333 -3.76 -18.19 7.49
CA VAL A 333 -3.50 -16.83 6.99
C VAL A 333 -2.06 -16.74 6.52
N THR A 334 -1.88 -16.57 5.21
CA THR A 334 -0.55 -16.24 4.67
C THR A 334 -0.34 -14.74 4.69
N HIS A 335 0.89 -14.32 4.97
CA HIS A 335 1.21 -12.97 5.39
C HIS A 335 2.68 -12.64 5.04
N CYS A 336 3.08 -11.38 5.13
CA CYS A 336 4.45 -10.96 4.88
C CYS A 336 5.10 -10.41 6.14
N TRP A 337 6.33 -10.83 6.42
CA TRP A 337 7.06 -10.33 7.58
C TRP A 337 7.38 -8.83 7.54
N ALA A 338 7.48 -8.24 6.35
CA ALA A 338 7.73 -6.82 6.16
C ALA A 338 6.47 -5.95 6.27
N GLU A 339 5.28 -6.54 6.42
CA GLU A 339 4.04 -5.79 6.43
C GLU A 339 3.73 -5.15 7.77
N GLY A 340 3.01 -4.03 7.74
CA GLY A 340 2.56 -3.35 8.94
C GLY A 340 1.56 -4.18 9.73
N ILE A 341 1.81 -4.36 11.03
CA ILE A 341 0.99 -5.24 11.87
C ILE A 341 -0.44 -4.72 12.07
N TYR A 342 -0.66 -3.40 12.04
CA TYR A 342 -2.01 -2.84 12.18
C TYR A 342 -2.82 -3.09 10.92
N GLU A 343 -2.19 -2.91 9.76
CA GLU A 343 -2.77 -3.19 8.44
C GLU A 343 -3.10 -4.67 8.32
N PHE A 344 -2.17 -5.55 8.71
CA PHE A 344 -2.39 -6.99 8.74
C PHE A 344 -3.64 -7.35 9.56
N ILE A 345 -3.73 -6.89 10.81
CA ILE A 345 -4.86 -7.22 11.69
C ILE A 345 -6.17 -6.67 11.14
N ASP A 346 -6.18 -5.43 10.63
CA ASP A 346 -7.39 -4.85 10.01
C ASP A 346 -7.86 -5.72 8.84
N ARG A 347 -6.94 -6.15 7.97
CA ARG A 347 -7.29 -6.98 6.81
C ARG A 347 -7.80 -8.35 7.21
N VAL A 348 -7.18 -8.98 8.21
CA VAL A 348 -7.65 -10.26 8.77
C VAL A 348 -9.07 -10.10 9.34
N GLU A 349 -9.31 -9.05 10.13
CA GLU A 349 -10.61 -8.80 10.76
C GLU A 349 -11.71 -8.59 9.72
N HIS A 350 -11.47 -7.76 8.71
CA HIS A 350 -12.44 -7.48 7.65
C HIS A 350 -12.68 -8.69 6.72
N SER A 351 -11.68 -9.56 6.58
CA SER A 351 -11.74 -10.72 5.69
C SER A 351 -12.01 -12.03 6.44
N TRP A 352 -12.34 -11.96 7.73
CA TRP A 352 -12.54 -13.15 8.57
C TRP A 352 -13.72 -13.99 8.04
N PRO A 353 -13.50 -15.26 7.63
CA PRO A 353 -14.58 -16.07 7.08
C PRO A 353 -15.72 -16.27 8.07
N ARG A 354 -16.96 -16.20 7.59
CA ARG A 354 -18.14 -16.43 8.44
C ARG A 354 -18.10 -17.85 9.00
N GLY A 355 -18.24 -17.97 10.32
CA GLY A 355 -18.24 -19.26 11.02
C GLY A 355 -16.84 -19.80 11.38
N ALA A 356 -15.76 -19.21 10.86
CA ALA A 356 -14.42 -19.52 11.32
C ALA A 356 -14.22 -19.03 12.76
N ARG A 357 -13.64 -19.87 13.62
CA ARG A 357 -13.39 -19.57 15.03
C ARG A 357 -11.93 -19.20 15.27
N ALA A 358 -11.02 -19.84 14.56
CA ALA A 358 -9.59 -19.60 14.73
C ALA A 358 -8.79 -19.69 13.42
N ALA A 359 -7.69 -18.97 13.41
CA ALA A 359 -6.76 -18.91 12.33
C ALA A 359 -5.35 -19.31 12.78
N TYR A 360 -4.65 -20.03 11.91
CA TYR A 360 -3.22 -20.22 11.99
C TYR A 360 -2.52 -19.02 11.33
N VAL A 361 -1.69 -18.32 12.08
CA VAL A 361 -0.94 -17.14 11.63
C VAL A 361 0.52 -17.39 12.00
N CYS A 362 1.39 -17.66 11.04
CA CYS A 362 2.66 -18.34 11.35
C CYS A 362 3.57 -17.61 12.36
N PHE A 363 3.60 -16.27 12.39
CA PHE A 363 4.37 -15.53 13.40
C PHE A 363 3.77 -15.58 14.82
N LEU A 364 2.48 -15.89 14.96
CA LEU A 364 1.78 -16.09 16.24
C LEU A 364 1.71 -17.57 16.64
N SER A 365 1.55 -18.45 15.66
CA SER A 365 1.33 -19.89 15.83
C SER A 365 2.63 -20.66 16.08
N ASN A 366 3.72 -20.27 15.42
CA ASN A 366 5.01 -20.93 15.60
C ASN A 366 5.74 -20.41 16.86
N PRO A 367 6.50 -21.27 17.57
CA PRO A 367 7.29 -20.84 18.72
C PRO A 367 8.52 -20.04 18.28
N GLN A 368 8.41 -18.72 18.29
CA GLN A 368 9.42 -17.77 17.78
C GLN A 368 10.76 -17.79 18.52
N ASN A 369 10.82 -18.44 19.68
CA ASN A 369 12.03 -18.61 20.49
C ASN A 369 12.63 -20.03 20.39
N LEU A 370 12.04 -20.93 19.60
CA LEU A 370 12.54 -22.30 19.39
C LEU A 370 13.02 -22.47 17.93
N ASP A 371 13.66 -23.60 17.65
CA ASP A 371 13.97 -23.98 16.28
C ASP A 371 12.68 -24.40 15.56
N ILE A 372 12.28 -23.61 14.56
CA ILE A 372 11.07 -23.82 13.77
C ILE A 372 11.35 -24.43 12.40
N ALA A 373 12.60 -24.75 12.05
CA ALA A 373 12.96 -25.23 10.72
C ALA A 373 12.15 -26.48 10.31
N GLY A 374 11.93 -27.41 11.26
CA GLY A 374 11.11 -28.60 11.03
C GLY A 374 9.60 -28.35 10.98
N LEU A 375 9.11 -27.23 11.52
CA LEU A 375 7.67 -26.89 11.56
C LEU A 375 7.18 -26.26 10.27
N ILE A 376 8.11 -25.61 9.56
CA ILE A 376 7.91 -24.90 8.30
C ILE A 376 7.72 -25.88 7.12
N ALA A 377 8.16 -27.14 7.27
CA ALA A 377 8.17 -28.13 6.20
C ALA A 377 6.78 -28.72 5.84
N SER A 378 5.74 -28.50 6.64
CA SER A 378 4.41 -29.09 6.38
C SER A 378 3.28 -28.19 6.89
N PRO A 379 2.87 -27.17 6.13
CA PRO A 379 1.64 -26.44 6.43
C PRO A 379 0.48 -27.43 6.38
N ARG A 380 -0.16 -27.65 7.53
CA ARG A 380 -1.33 -28.54 7.61
C ARG A 380 -2.55 -27.83 7.03
N ALA A 381 -3.39 -28.61 6.35
CA ALA A 381 -4.58 -28.15 5.65
C ALA A 381 -5.61 -27.54 6.60
N ALA A 382 -5.57 -26.22 6.77
CA ALA A 382 -6.78 -25.49 7.06
C ALA A 382 -7.71 -25.60 5.85
N PRO A 383 -9.03 -25.74 6.03
CA PRO A 383 -9.97 -25.81 4.91
C PRO A 383 -10.05 -24.51 4.11
N ILE A 384 -9.64 -23.38 4.70
CA ILE A 384 -9.66 -22.06 4.07
C ILE A 384 -8.28 -21.44 4.18
N MET A 385 -7.75 -20.95 3.06
CA MET A 385 -6.56 -20.11 3.01
C MET A 385 -6.98 -18.65 2.81
N LEU A 386 -6.55 -17.76 3.72
CA LEU A 386 -6.72 -16.33 3.60
C LEU A 386 -5.40 -15.71 3.16
N VAL A 387 -5.43 -15.10 1.97
CA VAL A 387 -4.27 -14.52 1.31
C VAL A 387 -4.36 -13.01 1.37
N LEU A 388 -3.44 -12.38 2.11
CA LEU A 388 -3.52 -10.95 2.39
C LEU A 388 -2.50 -10.14 1.57
N PRO A 389 -2.97 -9.20 0.72
CA PRO A 389 -2.06 -8.20 0.18
C PRO A 389 -1.56 -7.29 1.32
N ASN A 390 -0.51 -6.51 1.06
CA ASN A 390 -0.13 -5.37 1.92
C ASN A 390 0.44 -4.23 1.06
N HIS A 391 0.69 -3.08 1.68
CA HIS A 391 1.22 -1.92 0.97
C HIS A 391 2.71 -2.04 0.62
N SER A 392 3.48 -2.89 1.32
CA SER A 392 4.95 -2.89 1.23
C SER A 392 5.47 -3.73 0.07
N LEU A 393 4.83 -4.87 -0.23
CA LEU A 393 5.33 -5.85 -1.19
C LEU A 393 4.19 -6.48 -1.98
N SER A 394 4.46 -6.84 -3.23
CA SER A 394 3.58 -7.72 -4.01
C SER A 394 3.46 -9.10 -3.33
N ILE A 395 2.37 -9.81 -3.55
CA ILE A 395 2.26 -11.20 -3.10
C ILE A 395 3.19 -12.12 -3.89
N TYR A 396 3.35 -11.86 -5.18
CA TYR A 396 4.12 -12.72 -6.09
C TYR A 396 5.63 -12.70 -5.81
N THR A 397 6.12 -11.69 -5.09
CA THR A 397 7.52 -11.62 -4.67
C THR A 397 7.80 -12.39 -3.38
N ARG A 398 6.77 -13.02 -2.78
CA ARG A 398 6.84 -13.75 -1.51
C ARG A 398 6.83 -15.26 -1.79
N LEU A 399 7.94 -15.78 -2.34
CA LEU A 399 8.08 -17.19 -2.73
C LEU A 399 7.61 -18.20 -1.67
N TRP A 400 7.79 -17.88 -0.38
CA TRP A 400 7.31 -18.72 0.72
C TRP A 400 5.77 -18.82 0.77
N CYS A 401 5.05 -17.73 0.55
CA CYS A 401 3.58 -17.71 0.49
C CYS A 401 3.05 -18.52 -0.71
N CYS A 402 3.73 -18.43 -1.86
CA CYS A 402 3.39 -19.22 -3.04
C CYS A 402 3.61 -20.73 -2.83
N TYR A 403 4.65 -21.11 -2.07
CA TYR A 403 4.90 -22.50 -1.69
C TYR A 403 3.80 -23.05 -0.76
N GLU A 404 3.32 -22.24 0.20
CA GLU A 404 2.20 -22.60 1.07
C GLU A 404 0.93 -22.89 0.28
N GLU A 405 0.66 -22.07 -0.75
CA GLU A 405 -0.48 -22.24 -1.66
C GLU A 405 -0.35 -23.53 -2.49
N SER A 406 0.82 -23.79 -3.08
CA SER A 406 1.04 -24.98 -3.92
C SER A 406 0.86 -26.29 -3.15
N ILE A 407 1.25 -26.34 -1.87
CA ILE A 407 1.04 -27.54 -1.04
C ILE A 407 -0.44 -27.78 -0.77
N LEU A 408 -1.22 -26.72 -0.54
CA LEU A 408 -2.65 -26.85 -0.29
C LEU A 408 -3.38 -27.34 -1.54
N GLU A 409 -2.97 -26.87 -2.72
CA GLU A 409 -3.51 -27.36 -3.99
C GLU A 409 -3.23 -28.85 -4.19
N GLU A 410 -1.99 -29.31 -3.96
CA GLU A 410 -1.64 -30.74 -4.02
C GLU A 410 -2.45 -31.59 -3.04
N LEU A 411 -2.65 -31.10 -1.80
CA LEU A 411 -3.45 -31.79 -0.80
C LEU A 411 -4.93 -31.88 -1.19
N SER A 412 -5.48 -30.80 -1.76
CA SER A 412 -6.85 -30.76 -2.28
C SER A 412 -7.05 -31.72 -3.45
N GLN A 413 -6.10 -31.75 -4.40
CA GLN A 413 -6.14 -32.60 -5.58
C GLN A 413 -5.88 -34.09 -5.28
N SER A 414 -5.11 -34.41 -4.24
CA SER A 414 -4.74 -35.80 -3.91
C SER A 414 -5.89 -36.70 -3.46
N GLY A 415 -7.13 -36.18 -3.34
CA GLY A 415 -8.31 -36.95 -2.93
C GLY A 415 -8.28 -37.43 -1.47
N LYS A 416 -7.16 -37.27 -0.76
CA LYS A 416 -6.99 -37.64 0.65
C LYS A 416 -7.87 -36.82 1.59
N ALA A 417 -8.34 -35.64 1.16
CA ALA A 417 -9.32 -34.86 1.92
C ALA A 417 -10.61 -35.67 2.19
N LYS A 418 -11.08 -36.47 1.21
CA LYS A 418 -12.24 -37.34 1.38
C LYS A 418 -12.01 -38.47 2.39
N GLU A 419 -10.83 -39.09 2.39
CA GLU A 419 -10.50 -40.14 3.36
C GLU A 419 -10.40 -39.58 4.80
N VAL A 420 -9.91 -38.35 4.97
CA VAL A 420 -9.83 -37.68 6.27
C VAL A 420 -11.23 -37.26 6.77
N GLU A 421 -12.09 -36.77 5.87
CA GLU A 421 -13.48 -36.38 6.19
C GLU A 421 -14.34 -37.60 6.54
N GLU A 422 -14.23 -38.71 5.80
CA GLU A 422 -14.90 -39.98 6.11
C GLU A 422 -14.38 -40.60 7.42
N ALA A 423 -13.09 -40.50 7.71
CA ALA A 423 -12.51 -40.97 8.97
C ALA A 423 -12.88 -40.10 10.19
N ALA A 424 -13.22 -38.83 9.98
CA ALA A 424 -13.69 -37.91 11.02
C ALA A 424 -15.20 -38.03 11.26
N ALA A 425 -16.00 -38.29 10.22
CA ALA A 425 -17.44 -38.48 10.33
C ALA A 425 -17.84 -39.84 10.94
N GLY A 426 -16.92 -40.81 10.97
CA GLY A 426 -17.13 -42.15 11.54
C GLY A 426 -16.85 -42.30 13.05
N ARG A 427 -16.78 -41.20 13.83
CA ARG A 427 -16.53 -41.24 15.28
C ARG A 427 -17.61 -40.58 16.12
#